data_AF-A0A1I7RQ52-F1
#
_entry.id   AF-A0A1I7RQ52-F1
#
_cell.length_a   1.000
_cell.length_b   1.000
_cell.length_c   1.000
_cell.angle_alpha   90.00
_cell.angle_beta   90.00
_cell.angle_gamma   90.00
#
_symmetry.space_group_name_H-M   'P 1'
#
loop_
_entity.id
_entity.type
_entity.pdbx_description
1 polymer ?
#
loop_
_entity_poly.entity_id
_entity_poly.type
_entity_poly.pdbx_seq_one_letter_code
_entity_poly.pdbx_strand_id
1 'polypeptide(L)'
;MCTSLILKPLLIFGISAAVALTAVSLFTPGWSTYKDDTNKTVHVGIITYNCGKNNATSLTTACKNYIDSRPKWEKAVIALMFIALIIELVILIWSVFSCLAFCLPSCFPLITILAGLATACLVAAIAVYGSKNKNSTTALSDLNLTTNVTKDWDQLLNLSYSFWLAVAAAVVMAVSTLLAAVTSLISVVVPF
;
A
#
# COMPACT_ATOMS: atom_id res chain seq x y z
N MET A 1 28.94 13.82 -19.32
CA MET A 1 27.95 13.14 -20.18
C MET A 1 26.81 12.66 -19.30
N CYS A 2 25.57 13.08 -19.61
CA CYS A 2 24.38 12.88 -18.77
C CYS A 2 23.86 11.43 -18.80
N THR A 3 24.63 10.46 -18.31
CA THR A 3 24.19 9.05 -18.22
C THR A 3 22.97 8.90 -17.29
N SER A 4 22.73 9.87 -16.41
CA SER A 4 21.55 9.96 -15.54
C SER A 4 20.26 10.43 -16.25
N LEU A 5 20.32 10.87 -17.52
CA LEU A 5 19.16 11.42 -18.22
C LEU A 5 18.03 10.39 -18.44
N ILE A 6 18.37 9.10 -18.58
CA ILE A 6 17.40 8.01 -18.79
C ILE A 6 16.88 7.48 -17.44
N LEU A 7 17.69 7.55 -16.39
CA LEU A 7 17.36 6.97 -15.08
C LEU A 7 16.35 7.82 -14.29
N LYS A 8 16.43 9.16 -14.43
CA LYS A 8 15.50 10.12 -13.81
C LYS A 8 14.03 9.95 -14.24
N PRO A 9 13.69 9.93 -15.55
CA PRO A 9 12.31 9.75 -15.98
C PRO A 9 11.77 8.36 -15.63
N LEU A 10 12.61 7.32 -15.66
CA LEU A 10 12.22 5.98 -15.23
C LEU A 10 11.84 5.94 -13.75
N LEU A 11 12.61 6.63 -12.90
CA LEU A 11 12.33 6.76 -11.48
C LEU A 11 11.02 7.52 -11.21
N ILE A 12 10.77 8.63 -11.92
CA ILE A 12 9.53 9.40 -11.80
C ILE A 12 8.32 8.54 -12.20
N PHE A 13 8.44 7.79 -13.29
CA PHE A 13 7.39 6.87 -13.75
C PHE A 13 7.13 5.73 -12.76
N GLY A 14 8.19 5.15 -12.19
CA GLY A 14 8.05 4.11 -11.15
C GLY A 14 7.34 4.63 -9.91
N ILE A 15 7.73 5.81 -9.41
CA ILE A 15 7.13 6.42 -8.22
C ILE A 15 5.69 6.85 -8.49
N SER A 16 5.38 7.39 -9.66
CA SER A 16 3.99 7.77 -9.99
C SER A 16 3.08 6.54 -10.10
N ALA A 17 3.57 5.44 -10.67
CA ALA A 17 2.85 4.17 -10.71
C ALA A 17 2.61 3.63 -9.29
N ALA A 18 3.62 3.68 -8.42
CA ALA A 18 3.47 3.29 -7.03
C ALA A 18 2.46 4.14 -6.26
N VAL A 19 2.54 5.48 -6.34
CA VAL A 19 1.56 6.40 -5.73
C VAL A 19 0.14 6.04 -6.17
N ALA A 20 -0.06 5.83 -7.47
CA ALA A 20 -1.36 5.48 -8.02
C ALA A 20 -1.86 4.13 -7.47
N LEU A 21 -0.99 3.11 -7.42
CA LEU A 21 -1.34 1.79 -6.87
C LEU A 21 -1.62 1.86 -5.37
N THR A 22 -0.82 2.59 -4.59
CA THR A 22 -1.04 2.81 -3.15
C THR A 22 -2.37 3.52 -2.93
N ALA A 23 -2.65 4.61 -3.65
CA ALA A 23 -3.89 5.35 -3.56
C ALA A 23 -5.10 4.49 -3.95
N VAL A 24 -5.04 3.79 -5.09
CA VAL A 24 -6.12 2.89 -5.52
C VAL A 24 -6.32 1.80 -4.47
N SER A 25 -5.26 1.15 -3.98
CA SER A 25 -5.38 0.12 -2.95
C SER A 25 -6.09 0.66 -1.70
N LEU A 26 -5.79 1.90 -1.29
CA LEU A 26 -6.33 2.51 -0.09
C LEU A 26 -7.80 2.88 -0.24
N PHE A 27 -8.18 3.56 -1.33
CA PHE A 27 -9.55 4.05 -1.55
C PHE A 27 -10.52 3.01 -2.08
N THR A 28 -10.02 1.87 -2.53
CA THR A 28 -10.85 0.89 -3.23
C THR A 28 -11.30 -0.25 -2.31
N PRO A 29 -12.60 -0.62 -2.33
CA PRO A 29 -13.09 -1.76 -1.56
C PRO A 29 -12.50 -3.07 -2.09
N GLY A 30 -12.22 -4.02 -1.20
CA GLY A 30 -11.65 -5.31 -1.61
C GLY A 30 -10.28 -5.58 -1.01
N TRP A 31 -10.11 -5.33 0.29
CA TRP A 31 -8.99 -5.87 1.06
C TRP A 31 -9.31 -7.27 1.59
N SER A 32 -10.54 -7.47 2.06
CA SER A 32 -11.08 -8.78 2.40
C SER A 32 -12.49 -8.94 1.85
N THR A 33 -12.92 -10.19 1.63
CA THR A 33 -14.34 -10.50 1.42
C THR A 33 -14.86 -11.41 2.49
N TYR A 34 -16.12 -11.21 2.87
CA TYR A 34 -16.88 -12.17 3.66
C TYR A 34 -18.18 -12.50 2.93
N LYS A 35 -18.75 -13.66 3.22
CA LYS A 35 -20.09 -14.05 2.76
C LYS A 35 -21.10 -13.57 3.80
N ASP A 36 -22.07 -12.79 3.35
CA ASP A 36 -23.21 -12.36 4.16
C ASP A 36 -24.22 -13.51 4.34
N ASP A 37 -25.14 -13.41 5.30
CA ASP A 37 -26.16 -14.45 5.62
C ASP A 37 -27.05 -14.81 4.40
N THR A 38 -27.08 -13.93 3.39
CA THR A 38 -27.75 -14.15 2.10
C THR A 38 -26.88 -14.85 1.05
N ASN A 39 -25.73 -15.41 1.44
CA ASN A 39 -24.70 -16.04 0.59
C ASN A 39 -24.12 -15.09 -0.48
N LYS A 40 -24.20 -13.77 -0.27
CA LYS A 40 -23.61 -12.76 -1.16
C LYS A 40 -22.20 -12.44 -0.72
N THR A 41 -21.25 -12.40 -1.66
CA THR A 41 -19.87 -11.98 -1.41
C THR A 41 -19.81 -10.47 -1.26
N VAL A 42 -19.42 -10.01 -0.08
CA VAL A 42 -19.30 -8.58 0.24
C VAL A 42 -17.83 -8.21 0.27
N HIS A 43 -17.44 -7.22 -0.55
CA HIS A 43 -16.09 -6.69 -0.59
C HIS A 43 -15.93 -5.58 0.45
N VAL A 44 -14.95 -5.74 1.34
CA VAL A 44 -14.68 -4.82 2.44
C VAL A 44 -13.43 -4.03 2.12
N GLY A 45 -13.57 -2.71 2.02
CA GLY A 45 -12.43 -1.80 1.95
C GLY A 45 -11.82 -1.53 3.32
N ILE A 46 -10.57 -1.07 3.29
CA ILE A 46 -9.90 -0.58 4.49
C ILE A 46 -10.57 0.70 5.01
N ILE A 47 -10.89 1.65 4.12
CA ILE A 47 -11.62 2.89 4.45
C ILE A 47 -13.02 2.97 3.83
N THR A 48 -13.23 2.30 2.70
CA THR A 48 -14.49 2.33 1.94
C THR A 48 -15.27 1.06 2.19
N TYR A 49 -16.14 1.08 3.19
CA TYR A 49 -17.23 0.12 3.29
C TYR A 49 -18.55 0.87 3.41
N ASN A 50 -19.30 0.89 2.31
CA ASN A 50 -20.75 1.08 2.27
C ASN A 50 -21.30 2.25 3.12
N CYS A 51 -20.52 3.32 3.26
CA CYS A 51 -20.96 4.56 3.87
C CYS A 51 -22.09 5.09 2.99
N GLY A 52 -23.34 4.93 3.43
CA GLY A 52 -24.53 5.38 2.71
C GLY A 52 -25.55 4.32 2.29
N LYS A 53 -25.38 3.02 2.59
CA LYS A 53 -26.41 2.01 2.20
C LYS A 53 -27.64 1.99 3.11
N ASN A 54 -27.54 2.50 4.33
CA ASN A 54 -28.66 2.66 5.23
C ASN A 54 -28.91 4.16 5.41
N ASN A 55 -30.17 4.59 5.37
CA ASN A 55 -30.68 5.96 5.59
C ASN A 55 -30.27 6.54 6.97
N ALA A 56 -28.98 6.62 7.25
CA ALA A 56 -28.43 7.22 8.45
C ALA A 56 -28.11 8.68 8.13
N THR A 57 -28.67 9.55 8.94
CA THR A 57 -28.37 10.98 9.04
C THR A 57 -26.85 11.21 8.99
N SER A 58 -26.38 11.81 7.90
CA SER A 58 -24.98 12.12 7.54
C SER A 58 -24.04 10.93 7.23
N LEU A 59 -23.62 10.86 5.96
CA LEU A 59 -22.59 9.96 5.40
C LEU A 59 -21.32 9.88 6.26
N THR A 60 -20.92 11.02 6.84
CA THR A 60 -19.75 11.20 7.70
C THR A 60 -19.84 10.43 9.01
N THR A 61 -21.02 10.37 9.64
CA THR A 61 -21.19 9.71 10.94
C THR A 61 -21.17 8.18 10.80
N ALA A 62 -21.80 7.66 9.75
CA ALA A 62 -21.78 6.22 9.45
C ALA A 62 -20.36 5.72 9.13
N CYS A 63 -19.59 6.50 8.35
CA CYS A 63 -18.21 6.16 8.00
C CYS A 63 -17.27 6.25 9.22
N LYS A 64 -17.45 7.26 10.07
CA LYS A 64 -16.67 7.40 11.30
C LYS A 64 -16.89 6.23 12.25
N ASN A 65 -18.15 5.84 12.48
CA ASN A 65 -18.48 4.70 13.33
C ASN A 65 -17.93 3.38 12.77
N TYR A 66 -17.94 3.22 11.45
CA TYR A 66 -17.35 2.05 10.79
C TYR A 66 -15.84 1.95 11.05
N ILE A 67 -15.09 3.02 10.77
CA ILE A 67 -13.65 3.06 11.06
C ILE A 67 -13.41 2.85 12.56
N ASP A 68 -14.24 3.43 13.41
CA ASP A 68 -14.05 3.32 14.85
C ASP A 68 -14.26 1.93 15.43
N SER A 69 -15.16 1.15 14.83
CA SER A 69 -15.44 -0.25 15.18
C SER A 69 -14.33 -1.24 14.80
N ARG A 70 -13.36 -0.82 13.96
CA ARG A 70 -12.26 -1.69 13.53
C ARG A 70 -11.25 -1.93 14.67
N PRO A 71 -10.64 -3.13 14.72
CA PRO A 71 -9.62 -3.43 15.71
C PRO A 71 -8.41 -2.50 15.58
N LYS A 72 -7.75 -2.22 16.71
CA LYS A 72 -6.63 -1.26 16.79
C LYS A 72 -5.50 -1.54 15.79
N TRP A 73 -5.28 -2.80 15.41
CA TRP A 73 -4.25 -3.19 14.44
C TRP A 73 -4.59 -2.77 13.01
N GLU A 74 -5.86 -2.83 12.59
CA GLU A 74 -6.28 -2.34 11.26
C GLU A 74 -6.13 -0.83 11.16
N LYS A 75 -6.47 -0.10 12.22
CA LYS A 75 -6.25 1.36 12.30
C LYS A 75 -4.77 1.72 12.16
N ALA A 76 -3.86 0.93 12.72
CA ALA A 76 -2.43 1.13 12.58
C ALA A 76 -1.94 0.89 11.14
N VAL A 77 -2.46 -0.15 10.46
CA VAL A 77 -2.15 -0.42 9.04
C VAL A 77 -2.62 0.75 8.17
N ILE A 78 -3.84 1.26 8.40
CA ILE A 78 -4.38 2.45 7.71
C ILE A 78 -3.44 3.64 7.86
N ALA A 79 -3.05 3.93 9.10
CA ALA A 79 -2.18 5.06 9.39
C ALA A 79 -0.82 4.92 8.67
N LEU A 80 -0.22 3.73 8.70
CA LEU A 80 1.04 3.46 8.00
C LEU A 80 0.94 3.64 6.49
N MET A 81 -0.14 3.17 5.86
CA MET A 81 -0.34 3.36 4.43
C MET A 81 -0.57 4.83 4.05
N PHE A 82 -1.30 5.58 4.87
CA PHE A 82 -1.47 7.03 4.68
C PHE A 82 -0.14 7.79 4.80
N ILE A 83 0.67 7.45 5.80
CA ILE A 83 2.00 8.04 5.97
C ILE A 83 2.88 7.71 4.77
N ALA A 84 2.88 6.46 4.31
CA ALA A 84 3.61 6.06 3.11
C ALA A 84 3.17 6.87 1.88
N LEU A 85 1.86 7.00 1.65
CA LEU A 85 1.32 7.78 0.54
C LEU A 85 1.74 9.26 0.57
N ILE A 86 1.75 9.89 1.76
CA ILE A 86 2.20 11.28 1.91
C ILE A 86 3.70 11.39 1.56
N ILE A 87 4.52 10.45 2.02
CA ILE A 87 5.96 10.42 1.70
C ILE A 87 6.15 10.23 0.19
N GLU A 88 5.42 9.31 -0.44
CA GLU A 88 5.47 9.08 -1.88
C GLU A 88 5.10 10.34 -2.69
N LEU A 89 4.09 11.10 -2.26
CA LEU A 89 3.70 12.37 -2.89
C LEU A 89 4.80 13.43 -2.76
N VAL A 90 5.40 13.56 -1.58
CA VAL A 90 6.54 14.48 -1.37
C VAL A 90 7.71 14.10 -2.28
N ILE A 91 8.02 12.80 -2.38
CA ILE A 91 9.06 12.31 -3.28
C ILE A 91 8.73 12.63 -4.74
N LEU A 92 7.48 12.40 -5.18
CA LEU A 92 7.05 12.64 -6.54
C LEU A 92 7.19 14.12 -6.91
N ILE A 93 6.67 15.01 -6.05
CA ILE A 93 6.78 16.46 -6.24
C ILE A 93 8.26 16.85 -6.33
N TRP A 94 9.07 16.39 -5.38
CA TRP A 94 10.50 16.69 -5.35
C TRP A 94 11.25 16.16 -6.57
N SER A 95 10.87 14.99 -7.08
CA SER A 95 11.46 14.36 -8.27
C SER A 95 11.11 15.14 -9.54
N VAL A 96 9.88 15.66 -9.64
CA VAL A 96 9.46 16.53 -10.76
C VAL A 96 10.21 17.86 -10.72
N PHE A 97 10.30 18.52 -9.56
CA PHE A 97 11.10 19.74 -9.41
C PHE A 97 12.58 19.51 -9.75
N SER A 98 13.15 18.40 -9.31
CA SER A 98 14.54 18.02 -9.59
C SER A 98 14.78 17.68 -11.07
N CYS A 99 13.74 17.30 -11.81
CA CYS A 99 13.81 17.06 -13.26
C CYS A 99 13.76 18.37 -14.06
N LEU A 100 12.97 19.35 -13.60
CA LEU A 100 12.84 20.66 -14.23
C LEU A 100 14.07 21.55 -13.98
N ALA A 101 14.70 21.41 -12.81
CA ALA A 101 15.97 22.04 -12.49
C ALA A 101 17.12 21.29 -13.20
N PHE A 102 17.32 21.60 -14.48
CA PHE A 102 18.41 21.06 -15.30
C PHE A 102 19.75 21.12 -14.54
N CYS A 103 20.34 19.95 -14.24
CA CYS A 103 21.71 19.76 -13.76
C CYS A 103 22.07 20.16 -12.31
N LEU A 104 21.16 20.21 -11.33
CA LEU A 104 21.59 20.29 -9.92
C LEU A 104 21.93 18.88 -9.34
N PRO A 105 23.17 18.64 -8.88
CA PRO A 105 23.61 17.32 -8.39
C PRO A 105 23.22 17.03 -6.91
N SER A 106 22.78 18.01 -6.13
CA SER A 106 22.79 17.91 -4.66
C SER A 106 21.52 17.35 -3.98
N CYS A 107 20.44 17.07 -4.71
CA CYS A 107 19.15 16.73 -4.10
C CYS A 107 18.78 15.23 -4.08
N PHE A 108 19.57 14.37 -4.71
CA PHE A 108 19.28 12.93 -4.85
C PHE A 108 19.42 12.06 -3.59
N PRO A 109 20.36 12.30 -2.64
CA PRO A 109 20.48 11.41 -1.49
C PRO A 109 19.26 11.47 -0.56
N LEU A 110 18.57 12.62 -0.48
CA LEU A 110 17.35 12.77 0.31
C LEU A 110 16.20 11.91 -0.25
N ILE A 111 16.08 11.84 -1.57
CA ILE A 111 15.06 11.04 -2.27
C ILE A 111 15.22 9.55 -1.92
N THR A 112 16.45 9.04 -1.93
CA THR A 112 16.73 7.63 -1.59
C THR A 112 16.31 7.28 -0.17
N ILE A 113 16.59 8.15 0.81
CA ILE A 113 16.23 7.92 2.21
C ILE A 113 14.71 7.91 2.37
N LEU A 114 14.01 8.89 1.78
CA LEU A 114 12.54 8.95 1.83
C LEU A 114 11.90 7.75 1.12
N ALA A 115 12.43 7.32 -0.03
CA ALA A 115 11.93 6.15 -0.76
C ALA A 115 12.12 4.85 0.03
N GLY A 116 13.27 4.70 0.71
CA GLY A 116 13.50 3.59 1.62
C GLY A 116 12.53 3.57 2.80
N LEU A 117 12.25 4.74 3.38
CA LEU A 117 11.27 4.86 4.46
C LEU A 117 9.85 4.53 4.00
N ALA A 118 9.41 5.04 2.84
CA ALA A 118 8.11 4.71 2.27
C ALA A 118 7.96 3.20 2.00
N THR A 119 8.99 2.59 1.42
CA THR A 119 9.03 1.14 1.17
C THR A 119 8.93 0.35 2.48
N ALA A 120 9.68 0.74 3.51
CA ALA A 120 9.62 0.10 4.81
C ALA A 120 8.23 0.21 5.45
N CYS A 121 7.58 1.38 5.37
CA CYS A 121 6.22 1.59 5.86
C CYS A 121 5.20 0.72 5.11
N LEU A 122 5.27 0.63 3.78
CA LEU A 122 4.39 -0.22 2.99
C LEU A 122 4.58 -1.71 3.31
N VAL A 123 5.82 -2.17 3.38
CA VAL A 123 6.13 -3.57 3.71
C VAL A 123 5.65 -3.91 5.12
N ALA A 124 5.84 -3.02 6.10
CA ALA A 124 5.34 -3.19 7.45
C ALA A 124 3.80 -3.27 7.49
N ALA A 125 3.11 -2.38 6.77
CA ALA A 125 1.65 -2.38 6.68
C ALA A 125 1.12 -3.70 6.10
N ILE A 126 1.70 -4.17 4.99
CA ILE A 126 1.34 -5.42 4.32
C ILE A 126 1.64 -6.63 5.22
N ALA A 127 2.80 -6.65 5.87
CA ALA A 127 3.21 -7.75 6.74
C ALA A 127 2.31 -7.88 7.97
N VAL A 128 1.95 -6.76 8.61
CA VAL A 128 1.04 -6.75 9.77
C VAL A 128 -0.35 -7.21 9.34
N TYR A 129 -0.86 -6.70 8.21
CA TYR A 129 -2.16 -7.12 7.69
C TYR A 129 -2.17 -8.62 7.35
N GLY A 130 -1.16 -9.10 6.62
CA GLY A 130 -1.04 -10.50 6.24
C GLY A 130 -0.86 -11.45 7.42
N SER A 131 -0.06 -11.09 8.42
CA SER A 131 0.18 -11.90 9.63
C SER A 131 -1.09 -12.04 10.48
N LYS A 132 -1.79 -10.93 10.73
CA LYS A 132 -3.01 -10.93 11.55
C LYS A 132 -4.19 -11.60 10.83
N ASN A 133 -4.26 -11.52 9.50
CA ASN A 133 -5.26 -12.24 8.73
C ASN A 133 -5.04 -13.77 8.79
N LYS A 134 -3.79 -14.23 8.75
CA LYS A 134 -3.44 -15.66 8.91
C LYS A 134 -3.74 -16.21 10.30
N ASN A 135 -3.47 -15.45 11.36
CA ASN A 135 -3.70 -15.95 12.73
C ASN A 135 -5.19 -16.15 13.07
N SER A 136 -6.10 -15.41 12.42
CA SER A 136 -7.54 -15.64 12.55
C SER A 136 -7.97 -16.97 11.91
N THR A 137 -7.20 -17.49 10.95
CA THR A 137 -7.48 -18.79 10.30
C THR A 137 -6.91 -19.98 11.07
N THR A 138 -5.81 -19.80 11.81
CA THR A 138 -5.22 -20.89 12.63
C THR A 138 -6.03 -21.20 13.89
N ALA A 139 -6.74 -20.21 14.45
CA ALA A 139 -7.66 -20.44 15.58
C ALA A 139 -8.86 -21.34 15.22
N LEU A 140 -9.19 -21.46 13.92
CA LEU A 140 -10.24 -22.36 13.42
C LEU A 140 -9.68 -23.75 13.07
N SER A 141 -8.38 -23.88 12.77
CA SER A 141 -7.76 -25.18 12.48
C SER A 141 -7.48 -26.02 13.74
N ASP A 142 -7.40 -25.39 14.91
CA ASP A 142 -7.24 -26.09 16.20
C ASP A 142 -8.59 -26.61 16.75
N LEU A 143 -9.73 -26.17 16.19
CA LEU A 143 -11.03 -26.78 16.39
C LEU A 143 -11.12 -28.00 15.46
N ASN A 144 -10.77 -29.16 16.02
CA ASN A 144 -10.68 -30.48 15.41
C ASN A 144 -12.01 -30.97 14.77
N LEU A 145 -12.51 -30.27 13.75
CA LEU A 145 -13.68 -30.64 12.96
C LEU A 145 -13.24 -31.60 11.86
N THR A 146 -13.14 -32.88 12.26
CA THR A 146 -13.05 -34.05 11.39
C THR A 146 -14.30 -34.19 10.54
N THR A 147 -14.43 -33.42 9.46
CA THR A 147 -15.37 -33.70 8.37
C THR A 147 -14.84 -33.10 7.08
N ASN A 148 -14.31 -33.94 6.17
CA ASN A 148 -14.19 -33.73 4.72
C ASN A 148 -14.24 -32.27 4.18
N VAL A 149 -13.35 -31.38 4.62
CA VAL A 149 -13.16 -30.07 3.98
C VAL A 149 -12.17 -30.22 2.83
N THR A 150 -12.61 -30.90 1.76
CA THR A 150 -11.96 -30.77 0.47
C THR A 150 -12.36 -29.44 -0.16
N LYS A 151 -11.37 -28.55 -0.39
CA LYS A 151 -11.43 -27.35 -1.25
C LYS A 151 -12.06 -26.04 -0.74
N ASP A 152 -12.15 -25.79 0.57
CA ASP A 152 -12.66 -24.49 1.07
C ASP A 152 -11.62 -23.65 1.83
N TRP A 153 -10.33 -23.84 1.50
CA TRP A 153 -9.26 -22.92 1.91
C TRP A 153 -9.34 -21.55 1.22
N ASP A 154 -10.07 -21.45 0.10
CA ASP A 154 -10.25 -20.19 -0.64
C ASP A 154 -11.14 -19.20 0.11
N GLN A 155 -12.12 -19.66 0.91
CA GLN A 155 -13.09 -18.77 1.53
C GLN A 155 -12.56 -18.01 2.77
N LEU A 156 -11.62 -18.60 3.50
CA LEU A 156 -11.00 -18.02 4.70
C LEU A 156 -9.76 -17.18 4.39
N LEU A 157 -9.17 -17.33 3.19
CA LEU A 157 -8.03 -16.58 2.68
C LEU A 157 -8.39 -15.65 1.52
N ASN A 158 -9.62 -15.10 1.49
CA ASN A 158 -10.04 -14.17 0.45
C ASN A 158 -9.39 -12.77 0.62
N LEU A 159 -8.06 -12.72 0.52
CA LEU A 159 -7.31 -11.51 0.22
C LEU A 159 -7.79 -11.02 -1.14
N SER A 160 -8.50 -9.91 -1.13
CA SER A 160 -9.14 -9.37 -2.33
C SER A 160 -8.14 -8.48 -3.10
N TYR A 161 -8.53 -8.06 -4.30
CA TYR A 161 -7.60 -7.43 -5.25
C TYR A 161 -6.88 -6.18 -4.71
N SER A 162 -7.48 -5.39 -3.81
CA SER A 162 -6.85 -4.20 -3.25
C SER A 162 -5.62 -4.54 -2.41
N PHE A 163 -5.60 -5.71 -1.73
CA PHE A 163 -4.40 -6.18 -1.03
C PHE A 163 -3.26 -6.46 -2.01
N TRP A 164 -3.56 -7.14 -3.12
CA TRP A 164 -2.56 -7.41 -4.17
C TRP A 164 -2.08 -6.15 -4.88
N LEU A 165 -2.93 -5.13 -5.02
CA LEU A 165 -2.52 -3.81 -5.49
C LEU A 165 -1.53 -3.14 -4.54
N ALA A 166 -1.75 -3.24 -3.22
CA ALA A 166 -0.80 -2.73 -2.22
C ALA A 166 0.54 -3.49 -2.28
N VAL A 167 0.51 -4.81 -2.46
CA VAL A 167 1.73 -5.63 -2.67
C VAL A 167 2.46 -5.20 -3.94
N ALA A 168 1.75 -5.01 -5.05
CA ALA A 168 2.33 -4.52 -6.29
C ALA A 168 2.95 -3.13 -6.12
N ALA A 169 2.27 -2.22 -5.40
CA ALA A 169 2.79 -0.89 -5.07
C ALA A 169 4.11 -0.99 -4.29
N ALA A 170 4.17 -1.85 -3.27
CA ALA A 170 5.37 -2.06 -2.47
C ALA A 170 6.54 -2.62 -3.30
N VAL A 171 6.29 -3.54 -4.22
CA VAL A 171 7.33 -4.07 -5.14
C VAL A 171 7.84 -2.97 -6.06
N VAL A 172 6.94 -2.18 -6.67
CA VAL A 172 7.31 -1.06 -7.55
C VAL A 172 8.10 0.00 -6.77
N MET A 173 7.72 0.31 -5.53
CA MET A 173 8.48 1.22 -4.65
C MET A 173 9.84 0.67 -4.25
N ALA A 174 9.95 -0.63 -3.97
CA ALA A 174 11.23 -1.26 -3.66
C ALA A 174 12.20 -1.18 -4.84
N VAL A 175 11.72 -1.48 -6.06
CA VAL A 175 12.50 -1.32 -7.29
C VAL A 175 12.90 0.15 -7.49
N SER A 176 11.97 1.08 -7.30
CA SER A 176 12.25 2.52 -7.41
C SER A 176 13.28 3.00 -6.39
N THR A 177 13.28 2.43 -5.17
CA THR A 177 14.26 2.71 -4.12
C THR A 177 15.65 2.21 -4.52
N LEU A 178 15.76 1.02 -5.12
CA LEU A 178 17.02 0.51 -5.65
C LEU A 178 17.56 1.41 -6.77
N LEU A 179 16.69 1.84 -7.70
CA LEU A 179 17.06 2.78 -8.76
C LEU A 179 17.52 4.13 -8.18
N ALA A 180 16.84 4.64 -7.14
CA ALA A 180 17.24 5.85 -6.44
C ALA A 180 18.61 5.71 -5.78
N ALA A 181 18.87 4.58 -5.12
CA ALA A 181 20.15 4.28 -4.49
C ALA A 181 21.29 4.25 -5.51
N VAL A 182 21.12 3.53 -6.63
CA VAL A 182 22.10 3.50 -7.72
C VAL A 182 22.34 4.89 -8.29
N THR A 183 21.29 5.68 -8.50
CA THR A 183 21.40 7.06 -8.98
C THR A 183 22.22 7.93 -8.02
N SER A 184 21.96 7.81 -6.72
CA SER A 184 22.66 8.58 -5.68
C SER A 184 24.14 8.21 -5.57
N LEU A 185 24.50 6.93 -5.71
CA LEU A 185 25.90 6.49 -5.71
C LEU A 185 26.66 7.04 -6.92
N ILE A 186 26.06 6.99 -8.11
CA ILE A 186 26.67 7.53 -9.33
C ILE A 186 26.92 9.03 -9.21
N SER A 187 26.00 9.79 -8.59
CA SER A 187 26.18 11.22 -8.37
C SER A 187 27.29 11.58 -7.37
N VAL A 188 27.64 10.68 -6.44
CA VAL A 188 28.75 10.88 -5.49
C VAL A 188 30.09 10.51 -6.12
N VAL A 189 30.12 9.43 -6.92
CA VAL A 189 31.36 8.92 -7.55
C VAL A 189 31.79 9.76 -8.75
N VAL A 190 30.85 10.39 -9.45
CA VAL A 190 31.14 11.30 -10.56
C VAL A 190 30.66 12.72 -10.20
N PRO A 191 31.37 13.42 -9.31
CA PRO A 191 31.14 14.84 -9.11
C PRO A 191 31.63 15.55 -10.37
N PHE A 192 30.71 16.01 -11.21
CA PHE A 192 31.02 16.97 -12.28
C PHE A 192 31.26 18.36 -11.66
#